data_AF-A0A5N6I9J3-F1
#
_entry.id   AF-A0A5N6I9J3-F1
#
_cell.length_a   1.000
_cell.length_b   1.000
_cell.length_c   1.000
_cell.angle_alpha   90.00
_cell.angle_beta   90.00
_cell.angle_gamma   90.00
#
_symmetry.space_group_name_H-M   'P 1'
#
loop_
_entity.id
_entity.type
_entity.pdbx_description
1 polymer ?
#
loop_
_entity_poly.entity_id
_entity_poly.type
_entity_poly.pdbx_seq_one_letter_code
_entity_poly.pdbx_strand_id
1 'polypeptide(L)'
;MVLEVVDWTAHPGDSPCRFALNPVDWKSVDLSPSPDATWGTDFSGEVVAVGGACQSHFAVGDSVYGAAFGNNPEDATQGAFAEYVAIPGELVYKIPPEMSFQQAATVGTGLATASLTLYQTLGLSWPNQPVQDAQYVLVYGGGTASGCYVRLHPRHFPDHQALEILQNIIPAMDAESRIVIDDGVPPEKGARWAETGTDICIMSALGSKARTQRQWEELAAKAGLQLQALYQNTWPVVNAAMMFGLQ
;
A
#
# COMPACT_ATOMS: atom_id res chain seq x y z
N MET A 1 18.88 10.37 19.68
CA MET A 1 17.60 9.71 19.38
C MET A 1 17.76 9.09 18.01
N VAL A 2 18.68 8.15 17.89
CA VAL A 2 19.10 7.59 16.60
C VAL A 2 19.20 6.10 16.80
N LEU A 3 18.45 5.37 15.98
CA LEU A 3 18.63 3.95 15.74
C LEU A 3 19.49 3.88 14.48
N GLU A 4 20.69 3.31 14.57
CA GLU A 4 21.43 2.95 13.37
C GLU A 4 20.94 1.57 12.96
N VAL A 5 20.37 1.52 11.77
CA VAL A 5 19.84 0.30 11.22
C VAL A 5 20.69 -0.04 10.01
N VAL A 6 21.06 -1.32 9.93
CA VAL A 6 21.65 -2.06 8.82
C VAL A 6 23.18 -2.20 8.79
N ASP A 7 23.65 -3.42 8.51
CA ASP A 7 24.98 -3.74 7.94
C ASP A 7 24.77 -4.61 6.66
N TRP A 8 25.32 -4.19 5.52
CA TRP A 8 25.19 -4.90 4.22
C TRP A 8 26.21 -6.03 4.04
N THR A 9 27.24 -6.06 4.88
CA THR A 9 28.37 -6.98 4.72
C THR A 9 28.19 -8.30 5.43
N ALA A 10 27.15 -8.44 6.27
CA ALA A 10 26.99 -9.57 7.16
C ALA A 10 26.83 -10.93 6.45
N HIS A 11 26.25 -11.03 5.25
CA HIS A 11 26.04 -12.32 4.58
C HIS A 11 26.06 -12.25 3.03
N PRO A 12 27.03 -12.89 2.34
CA PRO A 12 27.03 -13.02 0.88
C PRO A 12 25.99 -14.09 0.47
N GLY A 13 24.75 -13.66 0.24
CA GLY A 13 23.66 -14.51 -0.28
C GLY A 13 22.26 -14.08 0.17
N ASP A 14 22.15 -13.41 1.32
CA ASP A 14 20.90 -12.90 1.88
C ASP A 14 21.22 -11.70 2.79
N SER A 15 21.50 -10.54 2.19
CA SER A 15 21.68 -9.30 2.97
C SER A 15 20.40 -9.03 3.79
N PRO A 16 20.44 -8.62 5.05
CA PRO A 16 19.24 -8.27 5.82
C PRO A 16 18.60 -6.95 5.36
N CYS A 17 19.30 -6.12 4.57
CA CYS A 17 18.78 -4.83 4.15
C CYS A 17 17.91 -4.89 2.89
N ARG A 18 16.71 -4.32 2.93
CA ARG A 18 15.92 -4.08 1.71
C ARG A 18 15.39 -2.64 1.76
N PHE A 19 15.36 -1.99 0.60
CA PHE A 19 14.71 -0.70 0.42
C PHE A 19 13.61 -0.81 -0.64
N ALA A 20 12.64 0.10 -0.59
CA ALA A 20 11.62 0.21 -1.61
C ALA A 20 11.72 1.56 -2.32
N LEU A 21 11.23 1.60 -3.57
CA LEU A 21 11.16 2.83 -4.35
C LEU A 21 9.81 3.50 -4.15
N ASN A 22 9.85 4.80 -3.90
CA ASN A 22 8.69 5.67 -3.79
C ASN A 22 8.70 6.74 -4.89
N PRO A 23 7.54 7.31 -5.27
CA PRO A 23 7.51 8.42 -6.21
C PRO A 23 8.32 9.64 -5.77
N VAL A 24 8.46 9.88 -4.46
CA VAL A 24 9.25 11.00 -3.93
C VAL A 24 10.74 10.84 -4.24
N ASP A 25 11.26 9.61 -4.27
CA ASP A 25 12.69 9.35 -4.45
C ASP A 25 13.20 9.86 -5.80
N TRP A 26 12.44 9.65 -6.88
CA TRP A 26 12.85 10.16 -8.19
C TRP A 26 12.36 11.58 -8.44
N LYS A 27 11.17 11.97 -7.96
CA LYS A 27 10.63 13.32 -8.20
C LYS A 27 11.45 14.40 -7.51
N SER A 28 11.98 14.12 -6.32
CA SER A 28 12.78 15.09 -5.60
C SER A 28 14.11 15.39 -6.29
N VAL A 29 14.61 14.51 -7.17
CA VAL A 29 15.80 14.76 -8.03
C VAL A 29 15.57 15.99 -8.90
N ASP A 30 14.38 16.05 -9.52
CA ASP A 30 14.08 17.10 -10.50
C ASP A 30 13.45 18.34 -9.84
N LEU A 31 12.65 18.15 -8.78
CA LEU A 31 11.78 19.21 -8.26
C LEU A 31 12.35 19.94 -7.04
N SER A 32 13.17 19.28 -6.22
CA SER A 32 13.72 19.88 -4.99
C SER A 32 14.95 19.09 -4.50
N PRO A 33 16.04 19.00 -5.29
CA PRO A 33 17.21 18.26 -4.87
C PRO A 33 17.89 18.97 -3.71
N SER A 34 18.28 18.18 -2.71
CA SER A 34 19.18 18.57 -1.63
C SER A 34 20.56 18.02 -1.99
N PRO A 35 21.49 18.84 -2.50
CA PRO A 35 22.83 18.38 -2.86
C PRO A 35 23.49 17.66 -1.69
N ASP A 36 24.23 16.60 -2.01
CA ASP A 36 25.01 15.80 -1.06
C ASP A 36 24.18 15.00 -0.02
N ALA A 37 22.85 15.09 -0.03
CA ALA A 37 21.99 14.28 0.82
C ALA A 37 21.85 12.85 0.30
N THR A 38 21.79 11.88 1.21
CA THR A 38 21.41 10.49 0.94
C THR A 38 19.92 10.42 0.64
N TRP A 39 19.56 9.57 -0.33
CA TRP A 39 18.21 9.42 -0.88
C TRP A 39 17.51 8.18 -0.32
N GLY A 40 16.23 8.01 -0.64
CA GLY A 40 15.46 6.83 -0.26
C GLY A 40 14.63 7.05 1.01
N THR A 41 13.36 6.67 0.95
CA THR A 41 12.43 6.85 2.06
C THR A 41 12.03 5.58 2.79
N ASP A 42 12.23 4.38 2.23
CA ASP A 42 11.78 3.14 2.89
C ASP A 42 12.92 2.14 3.05
N PHE A 43 12.97 1.50 4.24
CA PHE A 43 13.96 0.49 4.56
C PHE A 43 13.39 -0.63 5.44
N SER A 44 14.10 -1.75 5.43
CA SER A 44 14.08 -2.77 6.47
C SER A 44 15.48 -3.32 6.69
N GLY A 45 15.78 -3.76 7.91
CA GLY A 45 17.03 -4.40 8.26
C GLY A 45 17.20 -4.60 9.76
N GLU A 46 18.42 -4.90 10.19
CA GLU A 46 18.73 -5.22 11.59
C GLU A 46 19.26 -3.99 12.33
N VAL A 47 18.85 -3.81 13.59
CA VAL A 47 19.39 -2.77 14.46
C VAL A 47 20.84 -3.08 14.82
N VAL A 48 21.75 -2.17 14.46
CA VAL A 48 23.19 -2.30 14.75
C VAL A 48 23.65 -1.38 15.88
N ALA A 49 22.94 -0.27 16.12
CA ALA A 49 23.14 0.57 17.30
C ALA A 49 21.83 1.22 17.80
N VAL A 50 21.72 1.39 19.11
CA VAL A 50 20.54 1.98 19.77
C VAL A 50 20.95 3.14 20.65
N GLY A 51 20.51 4.35 20.30
CA GLY A 51 20.64 5.51 21.17
C GLY A 51 19.89 5.33 22.50
N GLY A 52 20.41 5.91 23.58
CA GLY A 52 19.90 5.69 24.95
C GLY A 52 18.37 5.83 25.12
N ALA A 53 17.76 6.79 24.43
CA ALA A 53 16.31 7.03 24.49
C ALA A 53 15.44 5.92 23.87
N CYS A 54 16.02 5.03 23.04
CA CYS A 54 15.29 3.98 22.33
C CYS A 54 15.50 2.58 22.93
N GLN A 55 16.37 2.45 23.94
CA GLN A 55 16.78 1.16 24.53
C GLN A 55 15.64 0.42 25.25
N SER A 56 14.56 1.10 25.62
CA SER A 56 13.38 0.47 26.21
C SER A 56 12.52 -0.30 25.20
N HIS A 57 12.70 -0.04 23.91
CA HIS A 57 11.85 -0.60 22.84
C HIS A 57 12.64 -1.40 21.79
N PHE A 58 13.93 -1.09 21.62
CA PHE A 58 14.80 -1.73 20.63
C PHE A 58 16.10 -2.22 21.26
N ALA A 59 16.60 -3.32 20.73
CA ALA A 59 17.90 -3.90 21.03
C ALA A 59 18.68 -4.16 19.72
N VAL A 60 20.01 -4.18 19.83
CA VAL A 60 20.86 -4.65 18.73
C VAL A 60 20.44 -6.07 18.35
N GLY A 61 20.32 -6.34 17.05
CA GLY A 61 19.81 -7.61 16.53
C GLY A 61 18.30 -7.64 16.26
N ASP A 62 17.54 -6.60 16.63
CA ASP A 62 16.12 -6.54 16.30
C ASP A 62 15.95 -6.33 14.78
N SER A 63 15.11 -7.16 14.15
CA SER A 63 14.64 -6.93 12.78
C SER A 63 13.60 -5.80 12.75
N VAL A 64 13.86 -4.76 11.98
CA VAL A 64 13.04 -3.54 11.94
C VAL A 64 12.78 -3.02 10.53
N TYR A 65 11.73 -2.23 10.37
CA TYR A 65 11.42 -1.47 9.16
C TYR A 65 10.93 -0.08 9.53
N GLY A 66 10.95 0.85 8.58
CA GLY A 66 10.52 2.21 8.86
C GLY A 66 10.53 3.11 7.63
N ALA A 67 10.24 4.37 7.89
CA ALA A 67 10.35 5.45 6.91
C ALA A 67 11.51 6.38 7.29
N ALA A 68 12.26 6.78 6.28
CA ALA A 68 13.42 7.63 6.33
C ALA A 68 13.10 8.96 5.64
N PHE A 69 13.70 10.05 6.11
CA PHE A 69 13.58 11.33 5.42
C PHE A 69 14.72 11.47 4.40
N GLY A 70 14.59 10.75 3.28
CA GLY A 70 15.53 10.87 2.18
C GLY A 70 15.52 12.27 1.56
N ASN A 71 16.65 12.69 1.00
CA ASN A 71 16.83 14.02 0.40
C ASN A 71 16.57 15.19 1.39
N ASN A 72 16.83 14.95 2.68
CA ASN A 72 16.61 15.94 3.74
C ASN A 72 17.70 17.05 3.70
N PRO A 73 17.32 18.34 3.53
CA PRO A 73 18.27 19.45 3.51
C PRO A 73 18.84 19.81 4.89
N GLU A 74 18.19 19.39 5.96
CA GLU A 74 18.62 19.66 7.34
C GLU A 74 19.59 18.60 7.87
N ASP A 75 19.48 17.37 7.36
CA ASP A 75 20.37 16.25 7.69
C ASP A 75 20.57 15.35 6.47
N ALA A 76 21.70 15.56 5.80
CA ALA A 76 22.10 14.84 4.60
C ALA A 76 22.27 13.32 4.81
N THR A 77 22.26 12.81 6.04
CA THR A 77 22.56 11.40 6.33
C THR A 77 21.34 10.50 6.49
N GLN A 78 20.12 11.05 6.45
CA GLN A 78 18.88 10.33 6.80
C GLN A 78 18.21 9.56 5.64
N GLY A 79 18.91 9.31 4.54
CA GLY A 79 18.35 8.55 3.42
C GLY A 79 18.53 7.04 3.56
N ALA A 80 17.52 6.27 3.13
CA ALA A 80 17.50 4.81 3.20
C ALA A 80 18.33 4.09 2.11
N PHE A 81 18.72 4.76 1.03
CA PHE A 81 19.57 4.19 -0.04
C PHE A 81 21.05 4.23 0.37
N ALA A 82 21.34 3.63 1.52
CA ALA A 82 22.67 3.58 2.10
C ALA A 82 22.89 2.28 2.84
N GLU A 83 24.14 2.06 3.22
CA GLU A 83 24.50 0.87 3.99
C GLU A 83 23.99 0.91 5.43
N TYR A 84 23.92 2.12 5.98
CA TYR A 84 23.45 2.42 7.32
C TYR A 84 22.48 3.59 7.22
N VAL A 85 21.42 3.54 8.01
CA VAL A 85 20.50 4.68 8.12
C VAL A 85 20.21 4.99 9.60
N ALA A 86 20.33 6.27 9.92
CA ALA A 86 20.11 6.82 11.25
C ALA A 86 18.69 7.39 11.34
N ILE A 87 17.79 6.69 12.04
CA ILE A 87 16.37 7.07 12.09
C ILE A 87 15.91 7.32 13.53
N PRO A 88 15.08 8.35 13.78
CA PRO A 88 14.40 8.50 15.05
C PRO A 88 13.58 7.26 15.38
N GLY A 89 13.75 6.67 16.57
CA GLY A 89 13.08 5.41 16.94
C GLY A 89 11.55 5.44 16.89
N GLU A 90 10.94 6.63 16.87
CA GLU A 90 9.50 6.85 16.71
C GLU A 90 8.99 6.50 15.30
N LEU A 91 9.88 6.45 14.30
CA LEU A 91 9.59 6.12 12.90
C LEU A 91 9.99 4.68 12.54
N VAL A 92 10.33 3.87 13.54
CA VAL A 92 10.81 2.50 13.36
C VAL A 92 9.86 1.52 14.03
N TYR A 93 9.65 0.37 13.38
CA TYR A 93 8.78 -0.69 13.83
C TYR A 93 9.50 -2.03 13.75
N LYS A 94 9.20 -2.96 14.67
CA LYS A 94 9.71 -4.33 14.60
C LYS A 94 9.03 -5.11 13.47
N ILE A 95 9.81 -5.89 12.74
CA ILE A 95 9.29 -6.82 11.73
C ILE A 95 8.68 -8.04 12.46
N PRO A 96 7.42 -8.39 12.19
CA PRO A 96 6.83 -9.62 12.70
C PRO A 96 7.57 -10.88 12.17
N PRO A 97 7.65 -11.98 12.93
CA PRO A 97 8.39 -13.19 12.51
C PRO A 97 7.97 -13.76 11.16
N GLU A 98 6.73 -13.53 10.74
CA GLU A 98 6.14 -14.06 9.51
C GLU A 98 6.40 -13.17 8.27
N MET A 99 7.00 -11.99 8.46
CA MET A 99 7.24 -11.02 7.39
C MET A 99 8.71 -10.99 7.00
N SER A 100 9.01 -11.10 5.71
CA SER A 100 10.39 -10.97 5.23
C SER A 100 10.84 -9.51 5.21
N PHE A 101 12.16 -9.28 5.22
CA PHE A 101 12.72 -7.95 5.03
C PHE A 101 12.25 -7.30 3.72
N GLN A 102 12.15 -8.06 2.63
CA GLN A 102 11.66 -7.58 1.33
C GLN A 102 10.24 -7.04 1.46
N GLN A 103 9.35 -7.76 2.15
CA GLN A 103 7.98 -7.32 2.36
C GLN A 103 7.93 -6.09 3.26
N ALA A 104 8.67 -6.12 4.38
CA ALA A 104 8.69 -5.04 5.35
C ALA A 104 9.19 -3.71 4.77
N ALA A 105 10.18 -3.76 3.88
CA ALA A 105 10.70 -2.58 3.19
C ALA A 105 9.65 -1.88 2.31
N THR A 106 8.58 -2.55 1.89
CA THR A 106 7.53 -1.92 1.07
C THR A 106 6.48 -1.15 1.88
N VAL A 107 6.54 -1.23 3.22
CA VAL A 107 5.45 -0.78 4.09
C VAL A 107 5.57 0.71 4.45
N GLY A 108 6.77 1.17 4.84
CA GLY A 108 7.01 2.44 5.53
C GLY A 108 6.15 3.63 5.08
N THR A 109 6.59 4.32 4.04
CA THR A 109 6.01 5.58 3.54
C THR A 109 4.59 5.35 3.01
N GLY A 110 4.33 4.23 2.35
CA GLY A 110 3.02 3.90 1.79
C GLY A 110 1.95 3.77 2.87
N LEU A 111 2.25 3.06 3.95
CA LEU A 111 1.37 2.90 5.10
C LEU A 111 1.17 4.22 5.84
N ALA A 112 2.25 4.93 6.18
CA ALA A 112 2.16 6.20 6.89
C ALA A 112 1.30 7.21 6.12
N THR A 113 1.51 7.33 4.80
CA THR A 113 0.72 8.22 3.95
C THR A 113 -0.76 7.84 3.92
N ALA A 114 -1.07 6.55 3.82
CA ALA A 114 -2.45 6.07 3.86
C ALA A 114 -3.12 6.37 5.22
N SER A 115 -2.43 6.11 6.33
CA SER A 115 -2.95 6.37 7.68
C SER A 115 -3.19 7.86 7.93
N LEU A 116 -2.26 8.75 7.55
CA LEU A 116 -2.44 10.20 7.67
C LEU A 116 -3.66 10.66 6.84
N THR A 117 -3.77 10.17 5.61
CA THR A 117 -4.90 10.50 4.72
C THR A 117 -6.24 10.09 5.34
N LEU A 118 -6.36 8.85 5.82
CA LEU A 118 -7.62 8.32 6.34
C LEU A 118 -8.02 8.96 7.68
N TYR A 119 -7.10 9.06 8.64
CA TYR A 119 -7.46 9.43 10.02
C TYR A 119 -7.27 10.91 10.33
N GLN A 120 -6.24 11.54 9.76
CA GLN A 120 -5.98 12.96 10.03
C GLN A 120 -6.66 13.87 9.00
N THR A 121 -6.56 13.54 7.71
CA THR A 121 -7.12 14.39 6.65
C THR A 121 -8.62 14.16 6.44
N LEU A 122 -9.05 12.90 6.30
CA LEU A 122 -10.46 12.55 6.10
C LEU A 122 -11.25 12.40 7.40
N GLY A 123 -10.56 12.35 8.55
CA GLY A 123 -11.19 12.30 9.87
C GLY A 123 -11.97 11.01 10.15
N LEU A 124 -11.59 9.90 9.53
CA LEU A 124 -12.18 8.59 9.85
C LEU A 124 -11.80 8.17 11.28
N SER A 125 -12.64 7.34 11.89
CA SER A 125 -12.32 6.72 13.19
C SER A 125 -11.05 5.88 13.10
N TRP A 126 -10.19 5.98 14.11
CA TRP A 126 -9.01 5.14 14.23
C TRP A 126 -9.38 3.65 14.30
N PRO A 127 -8.51 2.71 13.88
CA PRO A 127 -8.81 1.28 13.87
C PRO A 127 -9.22 0.68 15.22
N ASN A 128 -8.78 1.32 16.31
CA ASN A 128 -9.06 0.90 17.69
C ASN A 128 -10.31 1.57 18.28
N GLN A 129 -11.06 2.35 17.49
CA GLN A 129 -12.27 3.04 17.91
C GLN A 129 -13.50 2.42 17.23
N PRO A 130 -14.64 2.35 17.94
CA PRO A 130 -15.89 1.91 17.33
C PRO A 130 -16.32 2.89 16.23
N VAL A 131 -16.64 2.35 15.06
CA VAL A 131 -17.27 3.09 13.96
C VAL A 131 -18.76 3.20 14.28
N GLN A 132 -19.26 4.42 14.52
CA GLN A 132 -20.68 4.64 14.84
C GLN A 132 -21.56 4.57 13.59
N ASP A 133 -21.09 5.15 12.48
CA ASP A 133 -21.78 5.20 11.20
C ASP A 133 -20.85 4.73 10.07
N ALA A 134 -21.42 4.05 9.06
CA ALA A 134 -20.65 3.64 7.89
C ALA A 134 -20.12 4.86 7.13
N GLN A 135 -18.80 4.93 6.93
CA GLN A 135 -18.12 6.00 6.18
C GLN A 135 -17.56 5.44 4.88
N TYR A 136 -17.81 6.16 3.78
CA TYR A 136 -17.45 5.73 2.42
C TYR A 136 -16.29 6.57 1.88
N VAL A 137 -15.27 5.92 1.33
CA VAL A 137 -14.11 6.58 0.72
C VAL A 137 -13.87 6.00 -0.67
N LEU A 138 -13.80 6.88 -1.67
CA LEU A 138 -13.33 6.53 -3.00
C LEU A 138 -11.80 6.59 -3.05
N VAL A 139 -11.18 5.48 -3.43
CA VAL A 139 -9.73 5.39 -3.59
C VAL A 139 -9.37 5.40 -5.07
N TYR A 140 -8.95 6.56 -5.58
CA TYR A 140 -8.39 6.66 -6.93
C TYR A 140 -7.02 5.98 -6.98
N GLY A 141 -6.75 5.19 -8.03
CA GLY A 141 -5.49 4.44 -8.16
C GLY A 141 -5.36 3.27 -7.18
N GLY A 142 -6.48 2.63 -6.80
CA GLY A 142 -6.53 1.54 -5.81
C GLY A 142 -5.63 0.33 -6.07
N GLY A 143 -5.20 0.09 -7.32
CA GLY A 143 -4.25 -0.98 -7.69
C GLY A 143 -2.77 -0.61 -7.56
N THR A 144 -2.45 0.64 -7.23
CA THR A 144 -1.07 1.09 -6.98
C THR A 144 -0.65 0.80 -5.54
N ALA A 145 0.65 0.83 -5.22
CA ALA A 145 1.15 0.56 -3.86
C ALA A 145 0.43 1.40 -2.79
N SER A 146 0.30 2.72 -3.00
CA SER A 146 -0.42 3.62 -2.09
C SER A 146 -1.92 3.30 -2.02
N GLY A 147 -2.55 3.00 -3.16
CA GLY A 147 -3.96 2.61 -3.22
C GLY A 147 -4.24 1.29 -2.48
N CYS A 148 -3.33 0.33 -2.57
CA CYS A 148 -3.40 -0.93 -1.83
C CYS A 148 -3.33 -0.71 -0.31
N TYR A 149 -2.45 0.17 0.19
CA TYR A 149 -2.41 0.47 1.62
C TYR A 149 -3.69 1.13 2.14
N VAL A 150 -4.27 2.03 1.34
CA VAL A 150 -5.59 2.61 1.65
C VAL A 150 -6.67 1.53 1.62
N ARG A 151 -6.67 0.62 0.63
CA ARG A 151 -7.63 -0.50 0.50
C ARG A 151 -7.49 -1.56 1.61
N LEU A 152 -6.27 -1.76 2.12
CA LEU A 152 -5.99 -2.70 3.21
C LEU A 152 -6.43 -2.17 4.58
N HIS A 153 -6.63 -0.85 4.73
CA HIS A 153 -7.07 -0.22 5.98
C HIS A 153 -8.58 -0.37 6.24
N PRO A 154 -9.48 -0.07 5.27
CA PRO A 154 -10.90 -0.44 5.32
C PRO A 154 -11.33 -1.27 4.08
N ARG A 155 -11.87 -2.49 4.28
CA ARG A 155 -12.16 -3.46 3.20
C ARG A 155 -13.51 -3.25 2.48
N HIS A 156 -13.50 -3.59 1.19
CA HIS A 156 -14.56 -3.90 0.19
C HIS A 156 -16.07 -3.66 0.46
N PHE A 157 -16.71 -2.98 -0.51
CA PHE A 157 -18.13 -2.65 -0.56
C PHE A 157 -19.05 -3.79 -1.11
N PRO A 158 -20.20 -4.07 -0.48
CA PRO A 158 -21.33 -4.82 -1.05
C PRO A 158 -21.92 -4.16 -2.31
N ASP A 159 -22.64 -4.91 -3.15
CA ASP A 159 -23.13 -4.43 -4.47
C ASP A 159 -23.93 -3.12 -4.41
N HIS A 160 -24.81 -2.95 -3.43
CA HIS A 160 -25.59 -1.72 -3.29
C HIS A 160 -24.70 -0.49 -3.00
N GLN A 161 -23.64 -0.67 -2.20
CA GLN A 161 -22.70 0.39 -1.85
C GLN A 161 -21.73 0.67 -2.99
N ALA A 162 -21.27 -0.37 -3.69
CA ALA A 162 -20.45 -0.21 -4.88
C ALA A 162 -21.22 0.54 -6.00
N LEU A 163 -22.52 0.26 -6.15
CA LEU A 163 -23.39 1.01 -7.05
C LEU A 163 -23.53 2.48 -6.65
N GLU A 164 -23.79 2.75 -5.37
CA GLU A 164 -23.91 4.11 -4.84
C GLU A 164 -22.62 4.92 -5.05
N ILE A 165 -21.46 4.30 -4.84
CA ILE A 165 -20.15 4.92 -5.10
C ILE A 165 -20.00 5.28 -6.57
N LEU A 166 -20.29 4.36 -7.49
CA LEU A 166 -20.21 4.65 -8.93
C LEU A 166 -21.17 5.77 -9.31
N GLN A 167 -22.40 5.76 -8.79
CA GLN A 167 -23.40 6.81 -9.01
C GLN A 167 -22.97 8.18 -8.49
N ASN A 168 -22.19 8.24 -7.41
CA ASN A 168 -21.65 9.50 -6.88
C ASN A 168 -20.46 10.04 -7.70
N ILE A 169 -19.74 9.18 -8.43
CA ILE A 169 -18.62 9.58 -9.30
C ILE A 169 -19.12 10.12 -10.64
N ILE A 170 -20.17 9.52 -11.19
CA ILE A 170 -20.69 9.83 -12.52
C ILE A 170 -20.98 11.33 -12.75
N PRO A 171 -21.59 12.09 -11.81
CA PRO A 171 -21.83 13.52 -12.00
C PRO A 171 -20.56 14.35 -12.22
N ALA A 172 -19.39 13.85 -11.81
CA ALA A 172 -18.09 14.49 -12.00
C ALA A 172 -17.36 14.03 -13.27
N MET A 173 -17.92 13.07 -14.02
CA MET A 173 -17.33 12.55 -15.25
C MET A 173 -17.82 13.33 -16.48
N ASP A 174 -16.96 13.41 -17.49
CA ASP A 174 -17.29 13.82 -18.85
C ASP A 174 -17.09 12.64 -19.85
N ALA A 175 -17.30 12.89 -21.14
CA ALA A 175 -17.19 11.85 -22.18
C ALA A 175 -15.78 11.23 -22.30
N GLU A 176 -14.74 11.95 -21.85
CA GLU A 176 -13.34 11.50 -21.88
C GLU A 176 -12.95 10.76 -20.58
N SER A 177 -13.72 10.94 -19.51
CA SER A 177 -13.46 10.35 -18.21
C SER A 177 -13.52 8.82 -18.22
N ARG A 178 -12.62 8.17 -17.47
CA ARG A 178 -12.51 6.72 -17.33
C ARG A 178 -12.37 6.32 -15.87
N ILE A 179 -13.07 5.27 -15.45
CA ILE A 179 -12.89 4.61 -14.16
C ILE A 179 -12.13 3.32 -14.42
N VAL A 180 -10.98 3.15 -13.76
CA VAL A 180 -10.21 1.90 -13.80
C VAL A 180 -10.41 1.16 -12.47
N ILE A 181 -10.92 -0.06 -12.55
CA ILE A 181 -11.09 -0.97 -11.41
C ILE A 181 -10.06 -2.09 -11.54
N ASP A 182 -9.14 -2.15 -10.59
CA ASP A 182 -8.13 -3.22 -10.47
C ASP A 182 -8.58 -4.21 -9.39
N ASP A 183 -8.94 -5.43 -9.79
CA ASP A 183 -9.46 -6.44 -8.87
C ASP A 183 -9.16 -7.87 -9.31
N GLY A 184 -9.26 -8.80 -8.35
CA GLY A 184 -9.26 -10.22 -8.62
C GLY A 184 -10.56 -10.61 -9.34
N VAL A 185 -10.47 -10.90 -10.64
CA VAL A 185 -11.65 -11.21 -11.48
C VAL A 185 -11.62 -12.70 -11.88
N PRO A 186 -12.19 -13.60 -11.05
CA PRO A 186 -12.20 -15.02 -11.38
C PRO A 186 -13.08 -15.30 -12.61
N PRO A 187 -12.78 -16.36 -13.38
CA PRO A 187 -13.62 -16.78 -14.48
C PRO A 187 -14.97 -17.29 -13.97
N GLU A 188 -16.03 -17.12 -14.76
CA GLU A 188 -17.40 -17.56 -14.45
C GLU A 188 -17.48 -19.06 -14.07
N LYS A 189 -16.65 -19.88 -14.71
CA LYS A 189 -16.55 -21.32 -14.51
C LYS A 189 -15.10 -21.76 -14.65
N GLY A 190 -14.71 -22.79 -13.89
CA GLY A 190 -13.39 -23.40 -14.02
C GLY A 190 -12.24 -22.58 -13.42
N ALA A 191 -12.53 -21.73 -12.43
CA ALA A 191 -11.50 -21.01 -11.67
C ALA A 191 -10.49 -21.99 -11.06
N ARG A 192 -9.21 -21.60 -11.04
CA ARG A 192 -8.15 -22.45 -10.50
C ARG A 192 -8.31 -22.61 -9.00
N TRP A 193 -7.81 -23.71 -8.46
CA TRP A 193 -7.88 -23.98 -7.01
C TRP A 193 -7.27 -22.87 -6.16
N ALA A 194 -6.24 -22.17 -6.65
CA ALA A 194 -5.63 -21.05 -5.95
C ALA A 194 -6.58 -19.83 -5.89
N GLU A 195 -7.29 -19.54 -6.98
CA GLU A 195 -8.27 -18.44 -7.05
C GLU A 195 -9.47 -18.72 -6.14
N THR A 196 -10.03 -19.92 -6.22
CA THR A 196 -11.18 -20.32 -5.37
C THR A 196 -10.77 -20.52 -3.93
N GLY A 197 -9.54 -20.95 -3.65
CA GLY A 197 -8.98 -21.04 -2.31
C GLY A 197 -8.83 -19.65 -1.66
N THR A 198 -8.31 -18.67 -2.39
CA THR A 198 -8.27 -17.28 -1.92
C THR A 198 -9.68 -16.73 -1.69
N ASP A 199 -10.63 -17.00 -2.59
CA ASP A 199 -12.01 -16.52 -2.46
C ASP A 199 -12.74 -17.16 -1.26
N ILE A 200 -12.54 -18.46 -1.00
CA ILE A 200 -13.06 -19.14 0.20
C ILE A 200 -12.45 -18.56 1.48
N CYS A 201 -11.15 -18.24 1.48
CA CYS A 201 -10.50 -17.57 2.60
C CYS A 201 -11.09 -16.18 2.85
N ILE A 202 -11.32 -15.39 1.80
CA ILE A 202 -11.94 -14.07 1.87
C ILE A 202 -13.40 -14.17 2.35
N MET A 203 -14.18 -15.13 1.85
CA MET A 203 -15.54 -15.40 2.29
C MET A 203 -15.61 -15.81 3.76
N SER A 204 -14.73 -16.73 4.19
CA SER A 204 -14.75 -17.27 5.55
C SER A 204 -14.26 -16.24 6.58
N ALA A 205 -13.28 -15.43 6.22
CA ALA A 205 -12.73 -14.42 7.12
C ALA A 205 -13.55 -13.12 7.14
N LEU A 206 -14.29 -12.79 6.06
CA LEU A 206 -14.82 -11.44 5.85
C LEU A 206 -16.24 -11.39 5.27
N GLY A 207 -16.86 -12.53 4.97
CA GLY A 207 -18.19 -12.58 4.34
C GLY A 207 -18.27 -11.94 2.95
N SER A 208 -17.13 -11.82 2.24
CA SER A 208 -17.02 -11.16 0.94
C SER A 208 -16.57 -12.12 -0.15
N LYS A 209 -16.82 -11.79 -1.42
CA LYS A 209 -16.45 -12.62 -2.59
C LYS A 209 -15.86 -11.75 -3.70
N ALA A 210 -14.92 -12.30 -4.45
CA ALA A 210 -14.45 -11.74 -5.70
C ALA A 210 -15.60 -11.71 -6.73
N ARG A 211 -15.69 -10.62 -7.49
CA ARG A 211 -16.70 -10.46 -8.54
C ARG A 211 -16.14 -10.91 -9.87
N THR A 212 -16.92 -11.69 -10.61
CA THR A 212 -16.58 -12.04 -11.99
C THR A 212 -16.67 -10.80 -12.89
N GLN A 213 -16.10 -10.87 -14.09
CA GLN A 213 -16.16 -9.78 -15.06
C GLN A 213 -17.61 -9.38 -15.35
N ARG A 214 -18.49 -10.37 -15.54
CA ARG A 214 -19.90 -10.12 -15.79
C ARG A 214 -20.57 -9.41 -14.63
N GLN A 215 -20.26 -9.79 -13.39
CA GLN A 215 -20.80 -9.13 -12.20
C GLN A 215 -20.34 -7.67 -12.11
N TRP A 216 -19.11 -7.38 -12.50
CA TRP A 216 -18.60 -6.01 -12.62
C TRP A 216 -19.31 -5.22 -13.72
N GLU A 217 -19.51 -5.81 -14.90
CA GLU A 217 -20.25 -5.19 -16.01
C GLU A 217 -21.71 -4.89 -15.64
N GLU A 218 -22.41 -5.85 -15.01
CA GLU A 218 -23.80 -5.68 -14.57
C GLU A 218 -23.93 -4.58 -13.51
N LEU A 219 -22.95 -4.48 -12.60
CA LEU A 219 -22.89 -3.44 -11.58
C LEU A 219 -22.61 -2.06 -12.19
N ALA A 220 -21.62 -1.96 -13.07
CA ALA A 220 -21.26 -0.73 -13.76
C ALA A 220 -22.39 -0.23 -14.67
N ALA A 221 -23.09 -1.14 -15.36
CA ALA A 221 -24.24 -0.81 -16.19
C ALA A 221 -25.39 -0.20 -15.38
N LYS A 222 -25.64 -0.69 -14.16
CA LYS A 222 -26.63 -0.09 -13.24
C LYS A 222 -26.26 1.33 -12.82
N ALA A 223 -24.97 1.66 -12.82
CA ALA A 223 -24.51 3.01 -12.58
C ALA A 223 -24.67 3.90 -13.83
N GLY A 224 -24.76 3.35 -15.04
CA GLY A 224 -24.71 4.12 -16.30
C GLY A 224 -23.33 4.15 -16.95
N LEU A 225 -22.49 3.17 -16.59
CA LEU A 225 -21.15 2.99 -17.16
C LEU A 225 -21.14 1.78 -18.11
N GLN A 226 -20.20 1.78 -19.05
CA GLN A 226 -19.95 0.69 -19.97
C GLN A 226 -18.47 0.27 -19.93
N LEU A 227 -18.21 -1.03 -20.00
CA LEU A 227 -16.85 -1.56 -20.09
C LEU A 227 -16.26 -1.19 -21.46
N GLN A 228 -15.11 -0.53 -21.46
CA GLN A 228 -14.43 -0.07 -22.67
C GLN A 228 -13.14 -0.87 -22.94
N ALA A 229 -12.45 -1.32 -21.89
CA ALA A 229 -11.28 -2.18 -22.03
C ALA A 229 -11.13 -3.10 -20.82
N LEU A 230 -10.54 -4.27 -21.07
CA LEU A 230 -10.22 -5.28 -20.07
C LEU A 230 -8.79 -5.74 -20.29
N TYR A 231 -7.96 -5.63 -19.25
CA TYR A 231 -6.59 -6.10 -19.24
C TYR A 231 -6.45 -7.18 -18.18
N GLN A 232 -6.27 -8.43 -18.59
CA GLN A 232 -6.11 -9.56 -17.68
C GLN A 232 -4.66 -9.99 -17.59
N ASN A 233 -4.17 -10.18 -16.37
CA ASN A 233 -2.93 -10.89 -16.10
C ASN A 233 -3.26 -12.21 -15.39
N THR A 234 -2.63 -13.30 -15.85
CA THR A 234 -2.94 -14.68 -15.42
C THR A 234 -1.89 -15.27 -14.49
N TRP A 235 -0.93 -14.46 -14.04
CA TRP A 235 0.20 -14.87 -13.20
C TRP A 235 0.62 -13.76 -12.23
N PRO A 236 0.88 -14.05 -10.94
CA PRO A 236 0.67 -15.30 -10.20
C PRO A 236 -0.76 -15.48 -9.63
N VAL A 237 -1.62 -14.47 -9.72
CA VAL A 237 -3.06 -14.49 -9.37
C VAL A 237 -3.80 -13.84 -10.55
N VAL A 238 -5.01 -14.31 -10.87
CA VAL A 238 -5.84 -13.66 -11.91
C VAL A 238 -6.24 -12.28 -11.40
N ASN A 239 -5.57 -11.27 -11.92
CA ASN A 239 -5.88 -9.86 -11.69
C ASN A 239 -6.34 -9.25 -13.02
N ALA A 240 -7.39 -8.43 -12.98
CA ALA A 240 -7.84 -7.69 -14.14
C ALA A 240 -7.99 -6.20 -13.83
N ALA A 241 -7.48 -5.37 -14.72
CA ALA A 241 -7.82 -3.96 -14.80
C ALA A 241 -8.98 -3.79 -15.80
N MET A 242 -10.13 -3.37 -15.30
CA MET A 242 -11.33 -3.07 -16.09
C MET A 242 -11.48 -1.55 -16.21
N MET A 243 -11.59 -1.05 -17.43
CA MET A 243 -11.79 0.37 -17.71
C MET A 243 -13.23 0.61 -18.14
N PHE A 244 -13.93 1.47 -17.40
CA PHE A 244 -15.31 1.86 -17.63
C PHE A 244 -15.41 3.34 -18.04
N GLY A 245 -16.30 3.66 -18.96
CA GLY A 245 -16.66 5.04 -19.32
C GLY A 245 -18.17 5.25 -19.24
N LEU A 246 -18.61 6.51 -19.39
CA LEU A 246 -20.03 6.82 -19.51
C LEU A 246 -20.66 6.14 -20.74
N GLN A 247 -21.94 5.79 -20.65
CA GLN A 247 -22.74 5.29 -21.77
C GLN A 247 -22.97 6.36 -22.84
#